data_AF-A0AAN6E5B8-F1
#
_entry.id   AF-A0AAN6E5B8-F1
#
_cell.length_a   1.000
_cell.length_b   1.000
_cell.length_c   1.000
_cell.angle_alpha   90.00
_cell.angle_beta   90.00
_cell.angle_gamma   90.00
#
_symmetry.space_group_name_H-M   'P 1'
#
loop_
_entity.id
_entity.type
_entity.pdbx_description
1 polymer ?
#
loop_
_entity_poly.entity_id
_entity_poly.type
_entity_poly.pdbx_seq_one_letter_code
_entity_poly.pdbx_strand_id
1 'polypeptide(L)'
;MDNMLSELHALSIPSSEEELRAAIAFLKASTRAADRRTKIITSQSALAGRLRSSNAQIGARRTSYAHYIKQKETREVQHIKFANEQLLDSLGLDLRVQSDENAKAVKVIPATVTEVLNTDDRVLAELNDLSANYPQNTADINSTRERVTKLTKTLRHFRTQTIKDRLDRTYLESLEASHGDDPPLEVSDASAADVQGDLGSLYGEIEDLVTIIMSQEHDSGIEQTLQDIVQIRERDRQSLNEHLHGILSSLTDRNDTLANGLDSLQSQETTLEDMSSQLQRLMVKSHADQDPALRTGTPEVKDSHPALFNLLEHLGCSQDNPTSPHGQLERVGTKLASKAEANVAQVLKVSQETPEMTRTALRDIGAALASNSSHITELDALQRSIDAAGMNLEQIST
;
A
#
# COMPACT_ATOMS: atom_id res chain seq x y z
N MET A 1 42.60 -57.98 58.08
CA MET A 1 43.94 -57.92 58.68
C MET A 1 44.47 -59.30 59.08
N ASP A 2 43.70 -60.39 58.95
CA ASP A 2 44.12 -61.72 59.39
C ASP A 2 45.03 -62.49 58.42
N ASN A 3 45.24 -62.02 57.19
CA ASN A 3 46.09 -62.70 56.21
C ASN A 3 47.57 -62.28 56.24
N MET A 4 47.94 -61.27 57.03
CA MET A 4 49.35 -60.85 57.24
C MET A 4 50.01 -61.60 58.40
N LEU A 5 49.23 -62.25 59.26
CA LEU A 5 49.74 -62.99 60.43
C LEU A 5 50.16 -64.42 60.08
N SER A 6 49.59 -65.03 59.04
CA SER A 6 49.99 -66.36 58.57
C SER A 6 51.34 -66.38 57.83
N GLU A 7 51.80 -65.25 57.30
CA GLU A 7 53.13 -65.13 56.66
C GLU A 7 54.27 -64.97 57.68
N LEU A 8 53.97 -64.69 58.95
CA LEU A 8 55.00 -64.56 60.00
C LEU A 8 55.55 -65.91 60.50
N HIS A 9 54.89 -67.03 60.17
CA HIS A 9 55.29 -68.39 60.59
C HIS A 9 56.39 -69.02 59.72
N ALA A 10 56.94 -68.27 58.74
CA ALA A 10 58.03 -68.72 57.86
C ALA A 10 59.41 -68.16 58.24
N LEU A 11 59.60 -67.61 59.45
CA LEU A 11 60.91 -67.28 59.99
C LEU A 11 61.58 -68.53 60.60
N SER A 12 61.70 -69.59 59.80
CA SER A 12 62.62 -70.67 60.10
C SER A 12 64.04 -70.11 59.94
N ILE A 13 64.80 -70.06 61.03
CA ILE A 13 66.21 -69.67 60.97
C ILE A 13 66.91 -70.68 60.05
N PRO A 14 67.54 -70.24 58.94
CA PRO A 14 68.14 -71.16 57.97
C PRO A 14 69.20 -72.02 58.68
N SER A 15 68.97 -73.32 58.79
CA SER A 15 69.89 -74.22 59.51
C SER A 15 70.95 -74.82 58.59
N SER A 16 70.79 -74.63 57.27
CA SER A 16 71.71 -75.04 56.21
C SER A 16 72.31 -73.80 55.54
N GLU A 17 73.61 -73.85 55.22
CA GLU A 17 74.29 -72.76 54.53
C GLU A 17 73.63 -72.43 53.17
N GLU A 18 72.98 -73.41 52.55
CA GLU A 18 72.26 -73.24 51.28
C GLU A 18 70.93 -72.49 51.47
N GLU A 19 70.20 -72.74 52.57
CA GLU A 19 69.00 -71.97 52.93
C GLU A 19 69.35 -70.52 53.29
N LEU A 20 70.50 -70.30 53.92
CA LEU A 20 70.99 -68.97 54.28
C LEU A 20 71.36 -68.16 53.04
N ARG A 21 72.01 -68.78 52.04
CA ARG A 21 72.24 -68.17 50.72
C ARG A 21 70.94 -67.90 49.98
N ALA A 22 69.97 -68.82 50.02
CA ALA A 22 68.66 -68.63 49.40
C ALA A 22 67.88 -67.46 50.04
N ALA A 23 67.88 -67.35 51.38
CA ALA A 23 67.26 -66.25 52.11
C ALA A 23 67.94 -64.90 51.81
N ILE A 24 69.28 -64.86 51.71
CA ILE A 24 70.03 -63.66 51.30
C ILE A 24 69.71 -63.27 49.86
N ALA A 25 69.62 -64.25 48.94
CA ALA A 25 69.26 -64.01 47.55
C ALA A 25 67.82 -63.50 47.43
N PHE A 26 66.89 -64.08 48.17
CA PHE A 26 65.49 -63.64 48.25
C PHE A 26 65.36 -62.23 48.84
N LEU A 27 66.05 -61.95 49.94
CA LEU A 27 66.08 -60.62 50.54
C LEU A 27 66.65 -59.58 49.56
N LYS A 28 67.79 -59.87 48.91
CA LYS A 28 68.36 -59.00 47.87
C LYS A 28 67.41 -58.79 46.68
N ALA A 29 66.69 -59.82 46.26
CA ALA A 29 65.68 -59.72 45.21
C ALA A 29 64.50 -58.86 45.65
N SER A 30 64.04 -59.02 46.90
CA SER A 30 62.97 -58.22 47.51
C SER A 30 63.37 -56.75 47.68
N THR A 31 64.59 -56.46 48.16
CA THR A 31 65.13 -55.09 48.25
C THR A 31 65.23 -54.45 46.87
N ARG A 32 65.73 -55.17 45.86
CA ARG A 32 65.75 -54.67 44.47
C ARG A 32 64.34 -54.42 43.92
N ALA A 33 63.37 -55.25 44.26
CA ALA A 33 61.97 -55.05 43.88
C ALA A 33 61.35 -53.84 44.59
N ALA A 34 61.64 -53.66 45.89
CA ALA A 34 61.21 -52.50 46.67
C ALA A 34 61.83 -51.21 46.13
N ASP A 35 63.13 -51.18 45.83
CA ASP A 35 63.80 -50.02 45.22
C ASP A 35 63.20 -49.66 43.86
N ARG A 36 62.87 -50.65 43.03
CA ARG A 36 62.18 -50.44 41.75
C ARG A 36 60.80 -49.84 41.97
N ARG A 37 60.02 -50.36 42.93
CA ARG A 37 58.70 -49.82 43.27
C ARG A 37 58.80 -48.39 43.80
N THR A 38 59.76 -48.08 44.67
CA THR A 38 60.00 -46.73 45.17
C THR A 38 60.35 -45.77 44.03
N LYS A 39 61.24 -46.16 43.10
CA LYS A 39 61.56 -45.36 41.91
C LYS A 39 60.36 -45.11 41.00
N ILE A 40 59.48 -46.10 40.85
CA ILE A 40 58.23 -45.94 40.07
C ILE A 40 57.29 -44.97 40.79
N ILE A 41 57.07 -45.14 42.10
CA ILE A 41 56.18 -44.26 42.88
C ILE A 41 56.71 -42.83 42.90
N THR A 42 58.02 -42.61 43.07
CA THR A 42 58.59 -41.26 43.04
C THR A 42 58.43 -40.61 41.67
N SER A 43 58.67 -41.33 40.58
CA SER A 43 58.45 -40.80 39.23
C SER A 43 56.97 -40.51 38.94
N GLN A 44 56.05 -41.38 39.36
CA GLN A 44 54.61 -41.15 39.26
C GLN A 44 54.16 -39.96 40.11
N SER A 45 54.70 -39.79 41.33
CA SER A 45 54.39 -38.65 42.19
C SER A 45 54.85 -37.32 41.58
N ALA A 46 56.02 -37.30 40.94
CA ALA A 46 56.53 -36.13 40.23
C ALA A 46 55.68 -35.77 39.00
N LEU A 47 55.22 -36.78 38.25
CA LEU A 47 54.30 -36.59 37.13
C LEU A 47 52.92 -36.08 37.60
N ALA A 48 52.38 -36.63 38.69
CA ALA A 48 51.13 -36.17 39.29
C ALA A 48 51.24 -34.71 39.77
N GLY A 49 52.38 -34.32 40.36
CA GLY A 49 52.66 -32.93 40.73
C GLY A 49 52.67 -31.98 39.53
N ARG A 50 53.29 -32.39 38.41
CA ARG A 50 53.30 -31.64 37.14
C ARG A 50 51.90 -31.52 36.51
N LEU A 51 51.11 -32.59 36.56
CA LEU A 51 49.72 -32.56 36.08
C LEU A 51 48.85 -31.62 36.93
N ARG A 52 49.03 -31.64 38.26
CA ARG A 52 48.29 -30.74 39.16
C ARG A 52 48.63 -29.27 38.90
N SER A 53 49.90 -28.91 38.71
CA SER A 53 50.29 -27.53 38.39
C SER A 53 49.80 -27.09 37.00
N SER A 54 49.88 -27.97 36.00
CA SER A 54 49.33 -27.72 34.66
C SER A 54 47.81 -27.50 34.71
N ASN A 55 47.07 -28.35 35.44
CA ASN A 55 45.62 -28.19 35.62
C ASN A 55 45.28 -26.90 36.37
N ALA A 56 46.05 -26.51 37.40
CA ALA A 56 45.85 -25.23 38.09
C ALA A 56 46.06 -24.04 37.14
N GLN A 57 47.07 -24.09 36.26
CA GLN A 57 47.32 -23.06 35.26
C GLN A 57 46.21 -22.98 34.22
N ILE A 58 45.69 -24.13 33.75
CA ILE A 58 44.55 -24.19 32.83
C ILE A 58 43.29 -23.63 33.50
N GLY A 59 43.04 -23.96 34.78
CA GLY A 59 41.93 -23.42 35.56
C GLY A 59 42.01 -21.90 35.74
N ALA A 60 43.21 -21.37 36.04
CA ALA A 60 43.45 -19.93 36.14
C ALA A 60 43.23 -19.21 34.80
N ARG A 61 43.67 -19.81 33.68
CA ARG A 61 43.40 -19.26 32.34
C ARG A 61 41.91 -19.28 31.99
N ARG A 62 41.21 -20.37 32.31
CA ARG A 62 39.77 -20.52 32.05
C ARG A 62 38.94 -19.51 32.83
N THR A 63 39.25 -19.29 34.10
CA THR A 63 38.56 -18.30 34.95
C THR A 63 38.82 -16.87 34.47
N SER A 64 40.06 -16.54 34.13
CA SER A 64 40.41 -15.24 33.55
C SER A 64 39.66 -14.98 32.23
N TYR A 65 39.63 -15.97 31.33
CA TYR A 65 38.88 -15.87 30.08
C TYR A 65 37.36 -15.71 30.31
N ALA A 66 36.78 -16.47 31.25
CA ALA A 66 35.37 -16.34 31.60
C ALA A 66 35.04 -14.93 32.16
N HIS A 67 35.91 -14.37 33.00
CA HIS A 67 35.78 -12.99 33.48
C HIS A 67 35.87 -11.96 32.35
N TYR A 68 36.80 -12.14 31.41
CA TYR A 68 36.94 -11.28 30.25
C TYR A 68 35.68 -11.30 29.37
N ILE A 69 35.13 -12.48 29.07
CA ILE A 69 33.90 -12.60 28.29
C ILE A 69 32.71 -11.95 29.01
N LYS A 70 32.54 -12.22 30.31
CA LYS A 70 31.46 -11.60 31.09
C LYS A 70 31.58 -10.08 31.13
N GLN A 71 32.80 -9.55 31.26
CA GLN A 71 33.04 -8.11 31.24
C GLN A 71 32.73 -7.51 29.87
N LYS A 72 33.14 -8.18 28.78
CA LYS A 72 32.83 -7.77 27.41
C LYS A 72 31.33 -7.74 27.17
N GLU A 73 30.62 -8.80 27.52
CA GLU A 73 29.17 -8.91 27.41
C GLU A 73 28.46 -7.81 28.21
N THR A 74 28.89 -7.55 29.45
CA THR A 74 28.31 -6.48 30.27
C THR A 74 28.48 -5.11 29.62
N ARG A 75 29.65 -4.84 29.01
CA ARG A 75 29.89 -3.58 28.29
C ARG A 75 29.06 -3.46 27.02
N GLU A 76 28.91 -4.54 26.27
CA GLU A 76 28.08 -4.57 25.06
C GLU A 76 26.60 -4.34 25.41
N VAL A 77 26.10 -5.01 26.45
CA VAL A 77 24.73 -4.79 26.95
C VAL A 77 24.53 -3.35 27.42
N GLN A 78 25.49 -2.77 28.15
CA GLN A 78 25.41 -1.36 28.56
C GLN A 78 25.43 -0.40 27.37
N HIS A 79 26.27 -0.67 26.37
CA HIS A 79 26.34 0.14 25.15
C HIS A 79 25.01 0.08 24.36
N ILE A 80 24.44 -1.11 24.20
CA ILE A 80 23.15 -1.29 23.53
C ILE A 80 22.03 -0.58 24.30
N LYS A 81 22.01 -0.70 25.64
CA LYS A 81 21.05 0.03 26.49
C LYS A 81 21.14 1.54 26.30
N PHE A 82 22.35 2.09 26.35
CA PHE A 82 22.57 3.52 26.13
C PHE A 82 22.15 3.98 24.73
N ALA A 83 22.48 3.20 23.69
CA ALA A 83 22.04 3.49 22.33
C ALA A 83 20.50 3.45 22.20
N ASN A 84 19.84 2.49 22.85
CA ASN A 84 18.37 2.40 22.87
C ASN A 84 17.74 3.59 23.60
N GLU A 85 18.30 4.02 24.73
CA GLU A 85 17.83 5.21 25.46
C GLU A 85 17.98 6.47 24.61
N GLN A 86 19.11 6.66 23.92
CA GLN A 86 19.29 7.78 22.99
C GLN A 86 18.29 7.76 21.83
N LEU A 87 18.03 6.58 21.24
CA LEU A 87 17.04 6.45 20.18
C LEU A 87 15.63 6.75 20.67
N LEU A 88 15.29 6.32 21.89
CA LEU A 88 13.99 6.57 22.51
C LEU A 88 13.79 8.07 22.79
N ASP A 89 14.82 8.74 23.30
CA ASP A 89 14.79 10.19 23.54
C ASP A 89 14.68 10.97 22.23
N SER A 90 15.44 10.59 21.20
CA SER A 90 15.35 11.19 19.86
C SER A 90 13.94 11.02 19.29
N LEU A 91 13.39 9.81 19.35
CA LEU A 91 12.05 9.53 18.84
C LEU A 91 10.97 10.29 19.63
N GLY A 92 11.13 10.45 20.94
CA GLY A 92 10.25 11.28 21.76
C GLY A 92 10.31 12.77 21.41
N LEU A 93 11.50 13.30 21.11
CA LEU A 93 11.65 14.67 20.62
C LEU A 93 11.01 14.86 19.24
N ASP A 94 11.26 13.94 18.31
CA ASP A 94 10.71 14.00 16.95
C ASP A 94 9.17 13.93 16.99
N LEU A 95 8.62 13.01 17.79
CA LEU A 95 7.16 12.89 17.94
C LEU A 95 6.55 14.15 18.56
N ARG A 96 7.23 14.80 19.50
CA ARG A 96 6.78 16.06 20.09
C ARG A 96 6.81 17.20 19.07
N VAL A 97 7.87 17.29 18.27
CA VAL A 97 7.97 18.29 17.19
C VAL A 97 6.84 18.09 16.18
N GLN A 98 6.61 16.86 15.74
CA GLN A 98 5.53 16.54 14.80
C GLN A 98 4.14 16.79 15.41
N SER A 99 3.94 16.47 16.69
CA SER A 99 2.70 16.80 17.40
C SER A 99 2.47 18.30 17.52
N ASP A 100 3.52 19.09 17.78
CA ASP A 100 3.45 20.55 17.88
C ASP A 100 3.19 21.19 16.51
N GLU A 101 3.77 20.64 15.43
CA GLU A 101 3.49 21.04 14.04
C GLU A 101 2.05 20.74 13.66
N ASN A 102 1.55 19.52 13.97
CA ASN A 102 0.17 19.16 13.71
C ASN A 102 -0.80 20.04 14.52
N ALA A 103 -0.51 20.30 15.80
CA ALA A 103 -1.32 21.19 16.63
C ALA A 103 -1.37 22.64 16.11
N LYS A 104 -0.29 23.12 15.47
CA LYS A 104 -0.29 24.42 14.77
C LYS A 104 -1.16 24.37 13.51
N ALA A 105 -1.08 23.30 12.73
CA ALA A 105 -1.93 23.11 11.55
C ALA A 105 -3.42 23.08 11.93
N VAL A 106 -3.80 22.31 12.95
CA VAL A 106 -5.17 22.25 13.50
C VAL A 106 -5.70 23.63 13.88
N LYS A 107 -4.87 24.51 14.46
CA LYS A 107 -5.30 25.86 14.85
C LYS A 107 -5.58 26.79 13.66
N VAL A 108 -4.91 26.56 12.54
CA VAL A 108 -5.08 27.39 11.33
C VAL A 108 -6.29 26.94 10.50
N ILE A 109 -6.66 25.65 10.60
CA ILE A 109 -7.78 25.05 9.86
C ILE A 109 -9.11 25.80 9.98
N PRO A 110 -9.61 26.18 11.18
CA PRO A 110 -10.89 26.87 11.28
C PRO A 110 -10.92 28.19 10.51
N ALA A 111 -9.80 28.92 10.49
CA ALA A 111 -9.69 30.17 9.76
C ALA A 111 -9.69 29.92 8.25
N THR A 112 -8.95 28.92 7.76
CA THR A 112 -8.92 28.59 6.33
C THR A 112 -10.25 28.02 5.85
N VAL A 113 -10.88 27.14 6.62
CA VAL A 113 -12.22 26.59 6.34
C VAL A 113 -13.24 27.73 6.26
N THR A 114 -13.22 28.65 7.23
CA THR A 114 -14.15 29.80 7.22
C THR A 114 -13.92 30.72 6.03
N GLU A 115 -12.66 30.94 5.64
CA GLU A 115 -12.33 31.72 4.44
C GLU A 115 -12.85 31.02 3.18
N VAL A 116 -12.61 29.71 3.03
CA VAL A 116 -13.10 28.93 1.88
C VAL A 116 -14.62 28.95 1.81
N LEU A 117 -15.32 28.67 2.91
CA LEU A 117 -16.78 28.68 2.94
C LEU A 117 -17.35 30.07 2.63
N ASN A 118 -16.74 31.14 3.15
CA ASN A 118 -17.16 32.50 2.78
C ASN A 118 -16.93 32.81 1.29
N THR A 119 -15.85 32.30 0.69
CA THR A 119 -15.63 32.46 -0.76
C THR A 119 -16.67 31.69 -1.57
N ASP A 120 -17.02 30.48 -1.12
CA ASP A 120 -18.03 29.64 -1.78
C ASP A 120 -19.43 30.27 -1.65
N ASP A 121 -19.78 30.80 -0.47
CA ASP A 121 -21.02 31.54 -0.24
C ASP A 121 -21.12 32.80 -1.14
N ARG A 122 -20.01 33.50 -1.35
CA ARG A 122 -19.97 34.64 -2.28
C ARG A 122 -20.24 34.21 -3.72
N VAL A 123 -19.62 33.11 -4.17
CA VAL A 123 -19.84 32.56 -5.50
C VAL A 123 -21.29 32.09 -5.66
N LEU A 124 -21.87 31.45 -4.64
CA LEU A 124 -23.28 31.04 -4.65
C LEU A 124 -24.23 32.25 -4.66
N ALA A 125 -23.89 33.32 -3.96
CA ALA A 125 -24.65 34.57 -4.02
C ALA A 125 -24.61 35.19 -5.43
N GLU A 126 -23.42 35.26 -6.04
CA GLU A 126 -23.25 35.72 -7.43
C GLU A 126 -24.04 34.84 -8.42
N LEU A 127 -24.06 33.52 -8.19
CA LEU A 127 -24.83 32.57 -8.99
C LEU A 127 -26.34 32.79 -8.86
N ASN A 128 -26.81 33.01 -7.64
CA ASN A 128 -28.21 33.30 -7.35
C ASN A 128 -28.63 34.63 -7.97
N ASP A 129 -27.77 35.65 -7.91
CA ASP A 129 -28.01 36.95 -8.55
C ASP A 129 -28.03 36.80 -10.08
N LEU A 130 -27.15 35.98 -10.67
CA LEU A 130 -27.17 35.67 -12.11
C LEU A 130 -28.48 34.96 -12.51
N SER A 131 -28.93 34.00 -11.70
CA SER A 131 -30.20 33.30 -11.91
C SER A 131 -31.41 34.22 -11.75
N ALA A 132 -31.38 35.14 -10.78
CA ALA A 132 -32.47 36.08 -10.52
C ALA A 132 -32.56 37.18 -11.59
N ASN A 133 -31.40 37.61 -12.11
CA ASN A 133 -31.31 38.62 -13.17
C ASN A 133 -31.42 38.04 -14.57
N TYR A 134 -31.44 36.71 -14.73
CA TYR A 134 -31.69 36.10 -16.03
C TYR A 134 -33.12 36.44 -16.43
N PRO A 135 -33.32 37.26 -17.49
CA PRO A 135 -34.65 37.69 -17.87
C PRO A 135 -35.43 36.44 -18.29
N GLN A 136 -36.33 36.02 -17.42
CA GLN A 136 -37.34 35.04 -17.75
C GLN A 136 -38.29 35.75 -18.72
N ASN A 137 -37.88 35.83 -19.99
CA ASN A 137 -38.61 36.55 -21.02
C ASN A 137 -39.90 35.75 -21.27
N THR A 138 -40.94 36.04 -20.49
CA THR A 138 -42.22 35.34 -20.45
C THR A 138 -43.06 35.56 -21.70
N ALA A 139 -42.48 36.12 -22.77
CA ALA A 139 -43.08 36.10 -24.08
C ALA A 139 -43.35 34.65 -24.47
N ASP A 140 -44.61 34.26 -24.34
CA ASP A 140 -45.10 32.98 -24.79
C ASP A 140 -45.00 32.98 -26.32
N ILE A 141 -43.94 32.33 -26.81
CA ILE A 141 -43.64 32.22 -28.23
C ILE A 141 -44.81 31.52 -28.95
N ASN A 142 -45.53 30.63 -28.26
CA ASN A 142 -46.71 29.97 -28.81
C ASN A 142 -47.88 30.95 -28.95
N SER A 143 -48.17 31.75 -27.91
CA SER A 143 -49.15 32.84 -28.00
C SER A 143 -48.80 33.86 -29.10
N THR A 144 -47.51 34.17 -29.26
CA THR A 144 -47.03 35.08 -30.30
C THR A 144 -47.22 34.47 -31.70
N ARG A 145 -46.92 33.18 -31.87
CA ARG A 145 -47.15 32.42 -33.11
C ARG A 145 -48.64 32.37 -33.47
N GLU A 146 -49.52 32.07 -32.52
CA GLU A 146 -50.97 32.08 -32.72
C GLU A 146 -51.49 33.47 -33.12
N ARG A 147 -50.94 34.52 -32.52
CA ARG A 147 -51.30 35.90 -32.88
C ARG A 147 -50.84 36.28 -34.28
N VAL A 148 -49.61 35.91 -34.65
CA VAL A 148 -49.06 36.14 -36.00
C VAL A 148 -49.90 35.42 -37.04
N THR A 149 -50.15 34.13 -36.88
CA THR A 149 -50.95 33.34 -37.83
C THR A 149 -52.37 33.90 -38.01
N LYS A 150 -53.00 34.35 -36.92
CA LYS A 150 -54.30 35.03 -36.97
C LYS A 150 -54.22 36.36 -37.75
N LEU A 151 -53.19 37.17 -37.51
CA LEU A 151 -52.98 38.44 -38.20
C LEU A 151 -52.70 38.23 -39.69
N THR A 152 -51.85 37.26 -40.07
CA THR A 152 -51.59 36.96 -41.49
C THR A 152 -52.86 36.50 -42.19
N LYS A 153 -53.69 35.67 -41.53
CA LYS A 153 -54.98 35.24 -42.09
C LYS A 153 -55.93 36.43 -42.31
N THR A 154 -56.00 37.37 -41.36
CA THR A 154 -56.82 38.59 -41.53
C THR A 154 -56.28 39.51 -42.61
N LEU A 155 -54.97 39.68 -42.71
CA LEU A 155 -54.32 40.51 -43.72
C LEU A 155 -54.58 39.96 -45.13
N ARG A 156 -54.48 38.63 -45.29
CA ARG A 156 -54.82 37.92 -46.52
C ARG A 156 -56.25 38.21 -46.94
N HIS A 157 -57.21 38.08 -46.02
CA HIS A 157 -58.62 38.36 -46.30
C HIS A 157 -58.85 39.82 -46.75
N PHE A 158 -58.30 40.80 -46.05
CA PHE A 158 -58.42 42.21 -46.44
C PHE A 158 -57.76 42.53 -47.78
N ARG A 159 -56.59 41.93 -48.07
CA ARG A 159 -55.89 42.08 -49.36
C ARG A 159 -56.71 41.49 -50.51
N THR A 160 -57.23 40.28 -50.34
CA THR A 160 -58.11 39.64 -51.34
C THR A 160 -59.35 40.50 -51.58
N GLN A 161 -60.02 40.96 -50.52
CA GLN A 161 -61.21 41.81 -50.64
C GLN A 161 -60.89 43.13 -51.35
N THR A 162 -59.77 43.79 -51.00
CA THR A 162 -59.36 45.06 -51.64
C THR A 162 -59.11 44.88 -53.14
N ILE A 163 -58.52 43.76 -53.56
CA ILE A 163 -58.30 43.48 -54.99
C ILE A 163 -59.63 43.23 -55.70
N LYS A 164 -60.54 42.47 -55.07
CA LYS A 164 -61.90 42.23 -55.58
C LYS A 164 -62.67 43.55 -55.73
N ASP A 165 -62.72 44.36 -54.69
CA ASP A 165 -63.41 45.65 -54.69
C ASP A 165 -62.83 46.63 -55.73
N ARG A 166 -61.50 46.60 -55.97
CA ARG A 166 -60.87 47.40 -57.03
C ARG A 166 -61.24 46.90 -58.43
N LEU A 167 -61.28 45.58 -58.62
CA LEU A 167 -61.70 44.98 -59.89
C LEU A 167 -63.17 45.36 -60.19
N ASP A 168 -64.03 45.25 -59.19
CA ASP A 168 -65.46 45.60 -59.27
C ASP A 168 -65.64 47.08 -59.60
N ARG A 169 -64.89 47.95 -58.92
CA ARG A 169 -64.90 49.38 -59.18
C ARG A 169 -64.45 49.70 -60.60
N THR A 170 -63.33 49.15 -61.07
CA THR A 170 -62.84 49.40 -62.43
C THR A 170 -63.80 48.85 -63.48
N TYR A 171 -64.44 47.70 -63.22
CA TYR A 171 -65.48 47.16 -64.08
C TYR A 171 -66.68 48.11 -64.18
N LEU A 172 -67.20 48.59 -63.04
CA LEU A 172 -68.31 49.55 -63.00
C LEU A 172 -67.96 50.89 -63.67
N GLU A 173 -66.77 51.43 -63.41
CA GLU A 173 -66.27 52.67 -64.05
C GLU A 173 -66.13 52.50 -65.58
N SER A 174 -65.71 51.31 -66.04
CA SER A 174 -65.62 51.00 -67.48
C SER A 174 -66.99 50.87 -68.14
N LEU A 175 -67.99 50.37 -67.41
CA LEU A 175 -69.37 50.27 -67.88
C LEU A 175 -70.00 51.67 -68.02
N GLU A 176 -69.76 52.55 -67.05
CA GLU A 176 -70.22 53.94 -67.05
C GLU A 176 -69.59 54.75 -68.20
N ALA A 177 -68.30 54.54 -68.47
CA ALA A 177 -67.60 55.17 -69.59
C ALA A 177 -68.06 54.65 -70.97
N SER A 178 -68.56 53.41 -71.06
CA SER A 178 -69.04 52.79 -72.30
C SER A 178 -70.48 53.18 -72.67
N HIS A 179 -71.25 53.79 -71.77
CA HIS A 179 -72.62 54.27 -72.04
C HIS A 179 -72.69 55.60 -72.82
N GLY A 180 -71.56 56.04 -73.40
CA GLY A 180 -71.43 57.33 -74.07
C GLY A 180 -71.90 57.42 -75.52
N ASP A 181 -71.94 56.35 -76.35
CA ASP A 181 -72.32 56.53 -77.78
C ASP A 181 -72.65 55.27 -78.62
N ASP A 182 -72.75 54.04 -78.06
CA ASP A 182 -73.02 52.83 -78.87
C ASP A 182 -74.40 52.16 -78.60
N PRO A 183 -75.08 51.62 -79.64
CA PRO A 183 -76.39 50.98 -79.51
C PRO A 183 -76.32 49.62 -78.76
N PRO A 184 -77.41 49.19 -78.09
CA PRO A 184 -77.39 48.01 -77.22
C PRO A 184 -77.19 46.73 -78.04
N LEU A 185 -76.03 46.08 -77.86
CA LEU A 185 -75.78 44.73 -78.33
C LEU A 185 -76.64 43.75 -77.51
N GLU A 186 -77.48 42.95 -78.18
CA GLU A 186 -78.20 41.83 -77.56
C GLU A 186 -77.19 40.78 -77.08
N VAL A 187 -76.91 40.80 -75.78
CA VAL A 187 -76.10 39.78 -75.12
C VAL A 187 -77.00 38.57 -74.85
N SER A 188 -76.66 37.42 -75.44
CA SER A 188 -77.34 36.14 -75.18
C SER A 188 -77.06 35.69 -73.74
N ASP A 189 -78.09 35.17 -73.06
CA ASP A 189 -78.07 34.72 -71.66
C ASP A 189 -76.96 33.68 -71.38
N ALA A 190 -76.59 32.89 -72.40
CA ALA A 190 -75.48 31.93 -72.32
C ALA A 190 -74.10 32.62 -72.20
N SER A 191 -73.91 33.76 -72.87
CA SER A 191 -72.65 34.53 -72.79
C SER A 191 -72.49 35.24 -71.45
N ALA A 192 -73.60 35.60 -70.79
CA ALA A 192 -73.57 36.21 -69.46
C ALA A 192 -73.20 35.17 -68.38
N ALA A 193 -73.71 33.94 -68.49
CA ALA A 193 -73.38 32.84 -67.59
C ALA A 193 -71.91 32.40 -67.69
N ASP A 194 -71.37 32.32 -68.91
CA ASP A 194 -69.95 31.98 -69.12
C ASP A 194 -69.02 33.05 -68.53
N VAL A 195 -69.31 34.34 -68.74
CA VAL A 195 -68.54 35.46 -68.15
C VAL A 195 -68.62 35.45 -66.62
N GLN A 196 -69.78 35.11 -66.04
CA GLN A 196 -69.92 34.96 -64.59
C GLN A 196 -69.11 33.78 -64.04
N GLY A 197 -69.00 32.69 -64.79
CA GLY A 197 -68.14 31.54 -64.47
C GLY A 197 -66.65 31.92 -64.50
N ASP A 198 -66.21 32.61 -65.56
CA ASP A 198 -64.84 33.08 -65.72
C ASP A 198 -64.45 34.09 -64.63
N LEU A 199 -65.36 34.99 -64.25
CA LEU A 199 -65.17 35.94 -63.15
C LEU A 199 -65.07 35.21 -61.79
N GLY A 200 -65.90 34.19 -61.57
CA GLY A 200 -65.81 33.31 -60.40
C GLY A 200 -64.47 32.58 -60.31
N SER A 201 -63.96 32.09 -61.44
CA SER A 201 -62.62 31.49 -61.55
C SER A 201 -61.51 32.50 -61.26
N LEU A 202 -61.61 33.71 -61.81
CA LEU A 202 -60.65 34.80 -61.57
C LEU A 202 -60.61 35.20 -60.08
N TYR A 203 -61.75 35.28 -59.40
CA TYR A 203 -61.77 35.57 -57.97
C TYR A 203 -61.18 34.45 -57.10
N GLY A 204 -61.31 33.19 -57.53
CA GLY A 204 -60.63 32.05 -56.90
C GLY A 204 -59.12 32.13 -57.10
N GLU A 205 -58.67 32.43 -58.30
CA GLU A 205 -57.24 32.58 -58.62
C GLU A 205 -56.61 33.79 -57.91
N ILE A 206 -57.33 34.91 -57.76
CA ILE A 206 -56.90 36.05 -56.92
C ILE A 206 -56.71 35.62 -55.46
N GLU A 207 -57.59 34.77 -54.93
CA GLU A 207 -57.47 34.26 -53.57
C GLU A 207 -56.25 33.34 -53.39
N ASP A 208 -56.01 32.46 -54.37
CA ASP A 208 -54.85 31.58 -54.39
C ASP A 208 -53.53 32.36 -54.53
N LEU A 209 -53.47 33.33 -55.44
CA LEU A 209 -52.28 34.17 -55.65
C LEU A 209 -51.98 35.03 -54.41
N VAL A 210 -52.98 35.65 -53.80
CA VAL A 210 -52.79 36.42 -52.56
C VAL A 210 -52.36 35.49 -51.42
N THR A 211 -52.89 34.26 -51.36
CA THR A 211 -52.46 33.25 -50.38
C THR A 211 -50.99 32.91 -50.55
N ILE A 212 -50.55 32.63 -51.79
CA ILE A 212 -49.15 32.30 -52.10
C ILE A 212 -48.24 33.46 -51.73
N ILE A 213 -48.55 34.69 -52.19
CA ILE A 213 -47.71 35.88 -51.94
C ILE A 213 -47.61 36.16 -50.43
N MET A 214 -48.73 36.14 -49.70
CA MET A 214 -48.71 36.39 -48.25
C MET A 214 -48.00 35.29 -47.46
N SER A 215 -48.14 34.02 -47.88
CA SER A 215 -47.42 32.91 -47.25
C SER A 215 -45.91 33.01 -47.48
N GLN A 216 -45.49 33.46 -48.67
CA GLN A 216 -44.08 33.61 -49.02
C GLN A 216 -43.46 34.84 -48.32
N GLU A 217 -44.15 35.98 -48.31
CA GLU A 217 -43.61 37.24 -47.78
C GLU A 217 -43.64 37.33 -46.25
N HIS A 218 -44.68 36.77 -45.60
CA HIS A 218 -44.90 36.97 -44.17
C HIS A 218 -44.82 35.69 -43.36
N ASP A 219 -45.48 34.61 -43.77
CA ASP A 219 -45.50 33.38 -42.95
C ASP A 219 -44.11 32.72 -42.90
N SER A 220 -43.39 32.64 -44.02
CA SER A 220 -42.06 32.03 -44.07
C SER A 220 -41.01 32.80 -43.25
N GLY A 221 -40.97 34.12 -43.41
CA GLY A 221 -40.00 34.98 -42.72
C GLY A 221 -40.26 35.05 -41.22
N ILE A 222 -41.52 35.16 -40.80
CA ILE A 222 -41.85 35.25 -39.38
C ILE A 222 -41.62 33.90 -38.68
N GLU A 223 -42.02 32.77 -39.26
CA GLU A 223 -41.73 31.46 -38.65
C GLU A 223 -40.23 31.19 -38.54
N GLN A 224 -39.43 31.58 -39.53
CA GLN A 224 -37.98 31.47 -39.45
C GLN A 224 -37.41 32.31 -38.30
N THR A 225 -37.83 33.57 -38.16
CA THR A 225 -37.38 34.41 -37.04
C THR A 225 -37.82 33.88 -35.67
N LEU A 226 -39.03 33.33 -35.56
CA LEU A 226 -39.52 32.70 -34.32
C LEU A 226 -38.71 31.45 -33.98
N GLN A 227 -38.37 30.62 -34.99
CA GLN A 227 -37.54 29.45 -34.80
C GLN A 227 -36.10 29.82 -34.40
N ASP A 228 -35.53 30.86 -34.99
CA ASP A 228 -34.21 31.38 -34.63
C ASP A 228 -34.19 31.90 -33.19
N ILE A 229 -35.23 32.64 -32.77
CA ILE A 229 -35.39 33.11 -31.38
C ILE A 229 -35.46 31.92 -30.40
N VAL A 230 -36.22 30.86 -30.72
CA VAL A 230 -36.29 29.65 -29.90
C VAL A 230 -34.94 28.97 -29.80
N GLN A 231 -34.22 28.83 -30.91
CA GLN A 231 -32.91 28.18 -30.92
C GLN A 231 -31.85 28.98 -30.16
N ILE A 232 -31.81 30.31 -30.32
CA ILE A 232 -30.88 31.17 -29.58
C ILE A 232 -31.18 31.05 -28.08
N ARG A 233 -32.46 31.12 -27.70
CA ARG A 233 -32.87 30.99 -26.30
C ARG A 233 -32.48 29.64 -25.69
N GLU A 234 -32.67 28.55 -26.44
CA GLU A 234 -32.29 27.22 -25.97
C GLU A 234 -30.77 27.08 -25.85
N ARG A 235 -29.98 27.63 -26.77
CA ARG A 235 -28.51 27.69 -26.65
C ARG A 235 -28.06 28.52 -25.46
N ASP A 236 -28.65 29.69 -25.24
CA ASP A 236 -28.32 30.55 -24.09
C ASP A 236 -28.64 29.84 -22.77
N ARG A 237 -29.78 29.14 -22.71
CA ARG A 237 -30.18 28.34 -21.55
C ARG A 237 -29.22 27.17 -21.31
N GLN A 238 -28.80 26.48 -22.37
CA GLN A 238 -27.83 25.39 -22.29
C GLN A 238 -26.48 25.90 -21.82
N SER A 239 -25.96 26.99 -22.40
CA SER A 239 -24.69 27.60 -22.01
C SER A 239 -24.71 28.08 -20.56
N LEU A 240 -25.81 28.69 -20.12
CA LEU A 240 -25.98 29.06 -18.72
C LEU A 240 -25.98 27.82 -17.81
N ASN A 241 -26.70 26.76 -18.18
CA ASN A 241 -26.73 25.53 -17.39
C ASN A 241 -25.35 24.86 -17.31
N GLU A 242 -24.60 24.81 -18.42
CA GLU A 242 -23.22 24.32 -18.45
C GLU A 242 -22.31 25.16 -17.54
N HIS A 243 -22.47 26.48 -17.56
CA HIS A 243 -21.73 27.39 -16.68
C HIS A 243 -22.07 27.18 -15.20
N LEU A 244 -23.37 27.11 -14.86
CA LEU A 244 -23.85 26.81 -13.51
C LEU A 244 -23.29 25.46 -13.03
N HIS A 245 -23.38 24.44 -13.88
CA HIS A 245 -22.87 23.11 -13.57
C HIS A 245 -21.35 23.12 -13.35
N GLY A 246 -20.59 23.83 -14.19
CA GLY A 246 -19.15 23.98 -14.03
C GLY A 246 -18.76 24.64 -12.71
N ILE A 247 -19.46 25.71 -12.31
CA ILE A 247 -19.24 26.36 -11.01
C ILE A 247 -19.57 25.41 -9.86
N LEU A 248 -20.75 24.78 -9.88
CA LEU A 248 -21.17 23.86 -8.80
C LEU A 248 -20.24 22.66 -8.67
N SER A 249 -19.77 22.10 -9.79
CA SER A 249 -18.76 21.04 -9.79
C SER A 249 -17.45 21.52 -9.18
N SER A 250 -16.97 22.72 -9.55
CA SER A 250 -15.75 23.28 -8.97
C SER A 250 -15.85 23.55 -7.47
N LEU A 251 -17.01 23.99 -6.97
CA LEU A 251 -17.28 24.15 -5.54
C LEU A 251 -17.30 22.80 -4.82
N THR A 252 -17.88 21.78 -5.46
CA THR A 252 -17.92 20.41 -4.93
C THR A 252 -16.51 19.83 -4.83
N ASP A 253 -15.73 19.92 -5.91
CA ASP A 253 -14.33 19.46 -5.93
C ASP A 253 -13.50 20.16 -4.85
N ARG A 254 -13.68 21.47 -4.67
CA ARG A 254 -12.99 22.24 -3.64
C ARG A 254 -13.38 21.77 -2.24
N ASN A 255 -14.65 21.52 -1.99
CA ASN A 255 -15.12 20.98 -0.70
C ASN A 255 -14.59 19.55 -0.46
N ASP A 256 -14.54 18.70 -1.49
CA ASP A 256 -13.97 17.36 -1.40
C ASP A 256 -12.47 17.41 -1.10
N THR A 257 -11.71 18.31 -1.72
CA THR A 257 -10.28 18.49 -1.39
C THR A 257 -10.07 18.96 0.04
N LEU A 258 -10.95 19.84 0.55
CA LEU A 258 -10.92 20.30 1.94
C LEU A 258 -11.23 19.16 2.90
N ALA A 259 -12.27 18.37 2.63
CA ALA A 259 -12.66 17.21 3.43
C ALA A 259 -11.54 16.16 3.48
N ASN A 260 -10.96 15.80 2.33
CA ASN A 260 -9.82 14.88 2.27
C ASN A 260 -8.60 15.42 3.03
N GLY A 261 -8.36 16.73 2.99
CA GLY A 261 -7.30 17.37 3.76
C GLY A 261 -7.52 17.27 5.28
N LEU A 262 -8.77 17.46 5.73
CA LEU A 262 -9.16 17.30 7.14
C LEU A 262 -9.04 15.86 7.60
N ASP A 263 -9.50 14.90 6.80
CA ASP A 263 -9.41 13.46 7.10
C ASP A 263 -7.96 13.00 7.20
N SER A 264 -7.10 13.46 6.28
CA SER A 264 -5.66 13.20 6.31
C SER A 264 -5.04 13.72 7.61
N LEU A 265 -5.39 14.94 8.01
CA LEU A 265 -4.88 15.54 9.23
C LEU A 265 -5.39 14.83 10.50
N GLN A 266 -6.65 14.41 10.51
CA GLN A 266 -7.21 13.58 11.59
C GLN A 266 -6.51 12.21 11.67
N SER A 267 -6.21 11.60 10.52
CA SER A 267 -5.44 10.35 10.47
C SER A 267 -4.00 10.56 11.01
N GLN A 268 -3.39 11.70 10.73
CA GLN A 268 -2.09 12.08 11.28
C GLN A 268 -2.15 12.28 12.79
N GLU A 269 -3.20 12.92 13.31
CA GLU A 269 -3.39 13.11 14.75
C GLU A 269 -3.54 11.78 15.48
N THR A 270 -4.41 10.90 15.00
CA THR A 270 -4.63 9.58 15.61
C THR A 270 -3.41 8.68 15.55
N THR A 271 -2.64 8.72 14.46
CA THR A 271 -1.38 7.95 14.35
C THR A 271 -0.29 8.49 15.27
N LEU A 272 -0.16 9.82 15.40
CA LEU A 272 0.76 10.43 16.36
C LEU A 272 0.38 10.10 17.81
N GLU A 273 -0.92 10.09 18.13
CA GLU A 273 -1.42 9.70 19.45
C GLU A 273 -1.12 8.21 19.74
N ASP A 274 -1.35 7.32 18.77
CA ASP A 274 -1.02 5.90 18.92
C ASP A 274 0.49 5.69 19.10
N MET A 275 1.33 6.32 18.27
CA MET A 275 2.79 6.26 18.42
C MET A 275 3.26 6.80 19.78
N SER A 276 2.66 7.88 20.26
CA SER A 276 2.92 8.44 21.59
C SER A 276 2.57 7.43 22.69
N SER A 277 1.40 6.78 22.58
CA SER A 277 0.96 5.74 23.53
C SER A 277 1.89 4.52 23.51
N GLN A 278 2.41 4.14 22.34
CA GLN A 278 3.34 3.03 22.18
C GLN A 278 4.69 3.37 22.82
N LEU A 279 5.20 4.59 22.60
CA LEU A 279 6.42 5.07 23.24
C LEU A 279 6.28 5.10 24.77
N GLN A 280 5.15 5.58 25.29
CA GLN A 280 4.91 5.61 26.73
C GLN A 280 4.87 4.18 27.32
N ARG A 281 4.26 3.22 26.61
CA ARG A 281 4.29 1.80 27.00
C ARG A 281 5.71 1.23 26.99
N LEU A 282 6.53 1.57 25.99
CA LEU A 282 7.92 1.14 25.90
C LEU A 282 8.79 1.77 27.00
N MET A 283 8.58 3.05 27.33
CA MET A 283 9.22 3.73 28.46
C MET A 283 8.92 3.03 29.79
N VAL A 284 7.64 2.75 30.06
CA VAL A 284 7.21 2.06 31.30
C VAL A 284 7.80 0.65 31.38
N LYS A 285 7.82 -0.09 30.27
CA LYS A 285 8.40 -1.44 30.22
C LYS A 285 9.92 -1.42 30.40
N SER A 286 10.61 -0.44 29.82
CA SER A 286 12.05 -0.23 29.99
C SER A 286 12.40 0.07 31.45
N HIS A 287 11.64 0.94 32.12
CA HIS A 287 11.87 1.25 33.54
C HIS A 287 11.53 0.09 34.49
N ALA A 288 10.53 -0.74 34.17
CA ALA A 288 10.22 -1.94 34.95
C ALA A 288 11.36 -2.99 34.92
N ASP A 289 12.12 -3.07 33.82
CA ASP A 289 13.29 -3.95 33.68
C ASP A 289 14.57 -3.36 34.31
N GLN A 290 14.56 -2.09 34.71
CA GLN A 290 15.67 -1.45 35.42
C GLN A 290 15.69 -1.73 36.93
N ASP A 291 14.62 -2.31 37.50
CA ASP A 291 14.48 -2.52 38.95
C ASP A 291 14.51 -3.99 39.44
N PRO A 292 15.56 -4.79 39.14
CA PRO A 292 15.89 -5.98 39.92
C PRO A 292 17.08 -5.68 40.84
N ALA A 293 17.00 -4.62 41.65
CA ALA A 293 18.04 -4.30 42.62
C ALA A 293 17.43 -4.10 44.02
N LEU A 294 17.03 -5.20 44.67
CA LEU A 294 17.09 -5.43 46.13
C LEU A 294 16.42 -6.77 46.50
N ARG A 295 17.08 -7.88 46.19
CA ARG A 295 16.92 -9.13 46.95
C ARG A 295 18.28 -9.74 47.26
N THR A 296 18.95 -9.13 48.23
CA THR A 296 19.93 -9.79 49.10
C THR A 296 19.19 -10.81 49.95
N GLY A 297 18.88 -11.96 49.35
CA GLY A 297 18.48 -13.16 50.05
C GLY A 297 19.42 -14.27 49.63
N THR A 298 20.34 -14.64 50.52
CA THR A 298 21.11 -15.89 50.44
C THR A 298 20.25 -17.05 49.93
N PRO A 299 20.77 -17.85 48.99
CA PRO A 299 20.44 -19.26 49.00
C PRO A 299 21.70 -20.11 49.05
N GLU A 300 21.68 -20.98 50.05
CA GLU A 300 22.31 -22.28 50.08
C GLU A 300 22.65 -22.88 48.70
N VAL A 301 23.84 -23.46 48.68
CA VAL A 301 24.32 -24.44 47.72
C VAL A 301 23.28 -25.55 47.52
N LYS A 302 22.56 -25.51 46.42
CA LYS A 302 22.07 -26.70 45.73
C LYS A 302 22.43 -26.55 44.26
N ASP A 303 23.32 -27.43 43.83
CA ASP A 303 23.70 -27.64 42.44
C ASP A 303 22.45 -27.95 41.61
N SER A 304 21.88 -26.92 41.03
CA SER A 304 20.90 -27.02 39.96
C SER A 304 21.31 -25.94 39.00
N HIS A 305 21.97 -26.33 37.92
CA HIS A 305 22.40 -25.43 36.86
C HIS A 305 21.23 -25.27 35.88
N PRO A 306 20.34 -24.28 36.02
CA PRO A 306 19.19 -24.09 35.12
C PRO A 306 19.62 -23.89 33.67
N ALA A 307 20.82 -23.33 33.45
CA ALA A 307 21.40 -23.20 32.12
C ALA A 307 21.72 -24.56 31.48
N LEU A 308 22.09 -25.57 32.28
CA LEU A 308 22.34 -26.93 31.80
C LEU A 308 21.03 -27.64 31.47
N PHE A 309 19.98 -27.39 32.26
CA PHE A 309 18.62 -27.89 32.00
C PHE A 309 18.02 -27.31 30.72
N ASN A 310 18.07 -25.99 30.53
CA ASN A 310 17.58 -25.35 29.31
C ASN A 310 18.36 -25.80 28.07
N LEU A 311 19.67 -26.06 28.20
CA LEU A 311 20.48 -26.57 27.11
C LEU A 311 20.13 -28.03 26.77
N LEU A 312 19.89 -28.89 27.78
CA LEU A 312 19.43 -30.27 27.57
C LEU A 312 18.03 -30.33 26.94
N GLU A 313 17.13 -29.43 27.33
CA GLU A 313 15.79 -29.32 26.77
C GLU A 313 15.82 -28.88 25.30
N HIS A 314 16.63 -27.88 24.98
CA HIS A 314 16.85 -27.44 23.58
C HIS A 314 17.51 -28.51 22.69
N LEU A 315 18.28 -29.42 23.30
CA LEU A 315 18.91 -30.57 22.63
C LEU A 315 17.99 -31.80 22.55
N GLY A 316 16.77 -31.72 23.06
CA GLY A 316 15.75 -32.78 22.97
C GLY A 316 15.98 -33.97 23.92
N CYS A 317 16.80 -33.80 24.96
CA CYS A 317 17.06 -34.84 25.95
C CYS A 317 15.98 -34.80 27.04
N SER A 318 14.85 -35.49 26.80
CA SER A 318 13.80 -35.67 27.82
C SER A 318 14.28 -36.62 28.94
N GLN A 319 13.96 -36.27 30.17
CA GLN A 319 14.38 -36.93 31.42
C GLN A 319 13.72 -38.31 31.64
N ASP A 320 12.77 -38.71 30.78
CA ASP A 320 11.90 -39.87 31.01
C ASP A 320 12.48 -41.23 30.58
N ASN A 321 13.74 -41.31 30.14
CA ASN A 321 14.34 -42.59 29.74
C ASN A 321 15.60 -42.94 30.57
N PRO A 322 15.61 -44.08 31.29
CA PRO A 322 16.68 -44.46 32.23
C PRO A 322 17.93 -45.02 31.56
N THR A 323 18.28 -44.54 30.37
CA THR A 323 19.55 -44.91 29.71
C THR A 323 20.60 -43.85 29.98
N SER A 324 21.78 -44.31 30.43
CA SER A 324 22.96 -43.51 30.78
C SER A 324 23.09 -42.23 29.93
N PRO A 325 23.34 -41.05 30.55
CA PRO A 325 23.44 -39.76 29.85
C PRO A 325 24.48 -39.77 28.72
N HIS A 326 25.44 -40.69 28.78
CA HIS A 326 26.43 -40.91 27.74
C HIS A 326 25.82 -41.42 26.41
N GLY A 327 24.84 -42.34 26.48
CA GLY A 327 24.19 -42.88 25.28
C GLY A 327 23.23 -41.91 24.61
N GLN A 328 22.68 -40.95 25.37
CA GLN A 328 21.88 -39.85 24.81
C GLN A 328 22.76 -38.83 24.10
N LEU A 329 23.92 -38.48 24.68
CA LEU A 329 24.90 -37.60 24.04
C LEU A 329 25.45 -38.20 22.75
N GLU A 330 25.70 -39.51 22.72
CA GLU A 330 26.17 -40.21 21.52
C GLU A 330 25.11 -40.21 20.42
N ARG A 331 23.82 -40.44 20.76
CA ARG A 331 22.72 -40.32 19.79
C ARG A 331 22.57 -38.92 19.23
N VAL A 332 22.64 -37.88 20.07
CA VAL A 332 22.58 -36.49 19.61
C VAL A 332 23.81 -36.16 18.76
N GLY A 333 24.99 -36.64 19.14
CA GLY A 333 26.21 -36.54 18.35
C GLY A 333 26.05 -37.16 16.95
N THR A 334 25.50 -38.36 16.86
CA THR A 334 25.26 -39.02 15.55
C THR A 334 24.18 -38.32 14.72
N LYS A 335 23.13 -37.76 15.34
CA LYS A 335 22.09 -36.99 14.65
C LYS A 335 22.62 -35.65 14.14
N LEU A 336 23.45 -34.99 14.94
CA LEU A 336 24.07 -33.72 14.55
C LEU A 336 25.10 -33.95 13.44
N ALA A 337 25.88 -35.04 13.52
CA ALA A 337 26.80 -35.45 12.47
C ALA A 337 26.05 -35.80 11.17
N SER A 338 24.96 -36.58 11.23
CA SER A 338 24.16 -36.90 10.03
C SER A 338 23.49 -35.67 9.43
N LYS A 339 23.03 -34.73 10.27
CA LYS A 339 22.45 -33.46 9.80
C LYS A 339 23.51 -32.55 9.20
N ALA A 340 24.71 -32.50 9.78
CA ALA A 340 25.83 -31.76 9.23
C ALA A 340 26.27 -32.34 7.87
N GLU A 341 26.34 -33.67 7.72
CA GLU A 341 26.63 -34.32 6.45
C GLU A 341 25.55 -34.03 5.40
N ALA A 342 24.26 -34.08 5.78
CA ALA A 342 23.15 -33.73 4.90
C ALA A 342 23.21 -32.25 4.45
N ASN A 343 23.49 -31.34 5.38
CA ASN A 343 23.63 -29.91 5.07
C ASN A 343 24.84 -29.64 4.16
N VAL A 344 25.98 -30.29 4.41
CA VAL A 344 27.17 -30.17 3.56
C VAL A 344 26.89 -30.73 2.15
N ALA A 345 26.17 -31.86 2.05
CA ALA A 345 25.75 -32.40 0.76
C ALA A 345 24.78 -31.47 0.02
N GLN A 346 23.86 -30.82 0.72
CA GLN A 346 22.94 -29.84 0.14
C GLN A 346 23.67 -28.58 -0.33
N VAL A 347 24.61 -28.06 0.46
CA VAL A 347 25.44 -26.90 0.09
C VAL A 347 26.33 -27.23 -1.12
N LEU A 348 26.91 -28.43 -1.17
CA LEU A 348 27.68 -28.88 -2.34
C LEU A 348 26.81 -29.01 -3.59
N LYS A 349 25.59 -29.53 -3.47
CA LYS A 349 24.64 -29.63 -4.58
C LYS A 349 24.26 -28.24 -5.11
N VAL A 350 23.89 -27.32 -4.22
CA VAL A 350 23.55 -25.94 -4.60
C VAL A 350 24.78 -25.22 -5.19
N SER A 351 25.96 -25.43 -4.64
CA SER A 351 27.21 -24.86 -5.18
C SER A 351 27.58 -25.43 -6.56
N GLN A 352 27.12 -26.63 -6.92
CA GLN A 352 27.33 -27.22 -8.24
C GLN A 352 26.25 -26.79 -9.25
N GLU A 353 25.01 -26.59 -8.80
CA GLU A 353 23.89 -26.17 -9.66
C GLU A 353 23.93 -24.66 -9.98
N THR A 354 24.37 -23.82 -9.03
CA THR A 354 24.48 -22.36 -9.20
C THR A 354 25.36 -21.92 -10.40
N PRO A 355 26.59 -22.46 -10.62
CA PRO A 355 27.40 -22.10 -11.77
C PRO A 355 26.79 -22.56 -13.11
N GLU A 356 26.01 -23.65 -13.12
CA GLU A 356 25.31 -24.08 -14.33
C GLU A 356 24.10 -23.20 -14.63
N MET A 357 23.31 -22.83 -13.62
CA MET A 357 22.19 -21.88 -13.78
C MET A 357 22.65 -20.49 -14.24
N THR A 358 23.78 -20.01 -13.71
CA THR A 358 24.37 -18.75 -14.14
C THR A 358 24.92 -18.82 -15.56
N ARG A 359 25.52 -19.95 -15.98
CA ARG A 359 25.93 -20.17 -17.37
C ARG A 359 24.76 -20.24 -18.34
N THR A 360 23.65 -20.87 -17.98
CA THR A 360 22.44 -20.89 -18.81
C THR A 360 21.86 -19.49 -18.94
N ALA A 361 21.70 -18.76 -17.82
CA ALA A 361 21.20 -17.39 -17.84
C ALA A 361 22.09 -16.46 -18.69
N LEU A 362 23.42 -16.57 -18.60
CA LEU A 362 24.34 -15.79 -19.43
C LEU A 362 24.27 -16.18 -20.92
N ARG A 363 24.03 -17.46 -21.24
CA ARG A 363 23.81 -17.90 -22.62
C ARG A 363 22.49 -17.36 -23.17
N ASP A 364 21.44 -17.35 -22.37
CA ASP A 364 20.12 -16.80 -22.73
C ASP A 364 20.20 -15.28 -22.94
N ILE A 365 20.96 -14.57 -22.09
CA ILE A 365 21.28 -13.14 -22.28
C ILE A 365 22.09 -12.92 -23.56
N GLY A 366 23.06 -13.79 -23.86
CA GLY A 366 23.83 -13.72 -25.10
C GLY A 366 22.98 -13.95 -26.35
N ALA A 367 21.99 -14.84 -26.27
CA ALA A 367 21.01 -15.06 -27.33
C ALA A 367 20.04 -13.88 -27.47
N ALA A 368 19.55 -13.33 -26.34
CA ALA A 368 18.68 -12.16 -26.26
C ALA A 368 19.35 -10.88 -26.79
N LEU A 369 20.62 -10.66 -26.46
CA LEU A 369 21.41 -9.53 -26.98
C LEU A 369 21.70 -9.67 -28.49
N ALA A 370 21.73 -10.90 -29.01
CA ALA A 370 21.85 -11.14 -30.45
C ALA A 370 20.52 -10.98 -31.20
N SER A 371 19.37 -11.25 -30.54
CA SER A 371 18.02 -11.02 -31.05
C SER A 371 17.52 -9.63 -30.64
N ASN A 372 17.85 -8.62 -31.45
CA ASN A 372 17.66 -7.18 -31.21
C ASN A 372 16.18 -6.70 -31.07
N SER A 373 15.34 -7.35 -30.27
CA SER A 373 13.94 -6.97 -30.05
C SER A 373 13.43 -7.40 -28.67
N SER A 374 13.20 -6.40 -27.80
CA SER A 374 12.50 -6.46 -26.50
C SER A 374 13.32 -6.75 -25.23
N HIS A 375 14.25 -5.84 -24.91
CA HIS A 375 15.05 -5.87 -23.67
C HIS A 375 14.25 -5.73 -22.36
N ILE A 376 12.95 -5.44 -22.38
CA ILE A 376 12.18 -5.12 -21.16
C ILE A 376 11.55 -6.38 -20.54
N THR A 377 10.97 -7.26 -21.36
CA THR A 377 10.28 -8.46 -20.84
C THR A 377 11.23 -9.52 -20.31
N GLU A 378 12.47 -9.52 -20.78
CA GLU A 378 13.49 -10.50 -20.42
C GLU A 378 14.30 -10.08 -19.17
N LEU A 379 14.46 -8.77 -18.94
CA LEU A 379 14.97 -8.23 -17.67
C LEU A 379 14.05 -8.58 -16.50
N ASP A 380 12.72 -8.51 -16.71
CA ASP A 380 11.75 -8.90 -15.69
C ASP A 380 11.75 -10.42 -15.40
N ALA A 381 12.04 -11.25 -16.42
CA ALA A 381 12.20 -12.69 -16.23
C ALA A 381 13.49 -13.01 -15.44
N LEU A 382 14.56 -12.27 -15.69
CA LEU A 382 15.83 -12.41 -14.98
C LEU A 382 15.72 -11.99 -13.51
N GLN A 383 15.06 -10.86 -13.23
CA GLN A 383 14.84 -10.39 -11.86
C GLN A 383 14.08 -11.45 -11.04
N ARG A 384 13.02 -12.04 -11.62
CA ARG A 384 12.27 -13.12 -10.98
C ARG A 384 13.11 -14.38 -10.73
N SER A 385 14.04 -14.71 -11.62
CA SER A 385 14.93 -15.86 -11.42
C SER A 385 15.98 -15.62 -10.33
N ILE A 386 16.47 -14.38 -10.19
CA ILE A 386 17.42 -14.00 -9.14
C ILE A 386 16.72 -13.99 -7.77
N ASP A 387 15.52 -13.43 -7.70
CA ASP A 387 14.72 -13.40 -6.47
C ASP A 387 14.37 -14.83 -6.00
N ALA A 388 14.01 -15.74 -6.93
CA ALA A 388 13.76 -17.14 -6.61
C ALA A 388 15.03 -17.86 -6.10
N ALA A 389 16.20 -17.57 -6.68
CA ALA A 389 17.47 -18.12 -6.19
C ALA A 389 17.83 -17.58 -4.80
N GLY A 390 17.53 -16.31 -4.52
CA GLY A 390 17.70 -15.69 -3.21
C GLY A 390 16.84 -16.35 -2.12
N MET A 391 15.56 -16.60 -2.39
CA MET A 391 14.67 -17.29 -1.44
C MET A 391 15.12 -18.72 -1.14
N ASN A 392 15.67 -19.43 -2.13
CA ASN A 392 16.24 -20.77 -1.92
C ASN A 392 17.49 -20.75 -1.05
N LEU A 393 18.30 -19.68 -1.09
CA LEU A 393 19.46 -19.52 -0.21
C LEU A 393 19.04 -19.16 1.23
N GLU A 394 18.00 -18.35 1.41
CA GLU A 394 17.45 -18.06 2.74
C GLU A 394 16.86 -19.30 3.43
N GLN A 395 16.17 -20.17 2.67
CA GLN A 395 15.67 -21.45 3.20
C GLN A 395 16.76 -22.42 3.66
N ILE A 396 18.01 -22.27 3.19
CA ILE A 396 19.14 -23.10 3.64
C ILE A 396 19.78 -22.52 4.92
N SER A 397 19.55 -21.24 5.22
CA SER A 397 20.10 -20.56 6.39
C SER A 397 19.23 -20.69 7.66
N THR A 398 18.01 -21.21 7.54
CA THR A 398 17.10 -21.57 8.64
C THR A 398 17.16 -23.07 8.92
#